data_AF-A0A3S5DCY6-F1
#
_entry.id   AF-A0A3S5DCY6-F1
#
_cell.length_a   1.000
_cell.length_b   1.000
_cell.length_c   1.000
_cell.angle_alpha   90.00
_cell.angle_beta   90.00
_cell.angle_gamma   90.00
#
_symmetry.space_group_name_H-M   'P 1'
#
loop_
_entity.id
_entity.type
_entity.pdbx_description
1 polymer ?
#
loop_
_entity_poly.entity_id
_entity_poly.type
_entity_poly.pdbx_seq_one_letter_code
_entity_poly.pdbx_strand_id
1 'polypeptide(L)'
;MFNNTRLSRWWALFALTATIMLALPAQANTWPLPPPGSRLVGENKFHVVEDDGGSLEAIAKKYNVGFLALLQANPGIDPYVPRAGSVLTIPLQTLLPDAPREGIVINLAELRLYYYQPGEKYGHGLPYRDWPTRRRYPDANDGDDHFG
;
A
#
# COMPACT_ATOMS: atom_id res chain seq x y z
N MET A 1 44.64 35.24 -9.86
CA MET A 1 43.79 34.19 -9.22
C MET A 1 42.36 34.46 -9.65
N PHE A 2 41.81 33.67 -10.58
CA PHE A 2 40.44 33.87 -11.09
C PHE A 2 39.43 33.27 -10.10
N ASN A 3 38.45 34.07 -9.66
CA ASN A 3 37.41 33.62 -8.72
C ASN A 3 36.37 32.75 -9.43
N ASN A 4 36.38 31.45 -9.12
CA ASN A 4 35.53 30.40 -9.73
C ASN A 4 34.09 30.33 -9.15
N THR A 5 33.71 31.31 -8.33
CA THR A 5 32.47 31.29 -7.54
C THR A 5 31.22 31.49 -8.38
N ARG A 6 31.30 32.19 -9.52
CA ARG A 6 30.18 32.32 -10.45
C ARG A 6 29.92 31.01 -11.18
N LEU A 7 30.96 30.36 -11.70
CA LEU A 7 30.81 29.09 -12.44
C LEU A 7 30.26 27.97 -11.54
N SER A 8 30.74 27.89 -10.29
CA SER A 8 30.24 26.93 -9.28
C SER A 8 28.73 27.03 -9.04
N ARG A 9 28.17 28.24 -9.05
CA ARG A 9 26.72 28.46 -8.85
C ARG A 9 25.88 27.90 -10.00
N TRP A 10 26.38 27.98 -11.24
CA TRP A 10 25.67 27.45 -12.40
C TRP A 10 25.68 25.93 -12.42
N TRP A 11 26.81 25.31 -12.05
CA TRP A 11 26.89 23.85 -11.88
C TRP A 11 25.97 23.36 -10.75
N ALA A 12 25.91 24.08 -9.63
CA ALA A 12 25.01 23.75 -8.54
C ALA A 12 23.53 23.84 -8.96
N LEU A 13 23.16 24.87 -9.72
CA LEU A 13 21.79 25.02 -10.24
C LEU A 13 21.45 23.94 -11.27
N PHE A 14 22.36 23.58 -12.17
CA PHE A 14 22.18 22.48 -13.12
C PHE A 14 22.04 21.13 -12.42
N ALA A 15 22.85 20.87 -11.40
CA ALA A 15 22.72 19.65 -10.61
C ALA A 15 21.39 19.58 -9.86
N LEU A 16 20.92 20.72 -9.31
CA LEU A 16 19.65 20.79 -8.61
C LEU A 16 18.47 20.55 -9.55
N THR A 17 18.44 21.21 -10.72
CA THR A 17 17.37 21.02 -11.71
C THR A 17 17.36 19.60 -12.28
N ALA A 18 18.53 19.03 -12.54
CA ALA A 18 18.64 17.63 -12.97
C ALA A 18 18.11 16.66 -11.90
N THR A 19 18.43 16.90 -10.62
CA THR A 19 17.94 16.06 -9.51
C THR A 19 16.41 16.14 -9.36
N ILE A 20 15.83 17.34 -9.49
CA ILE A 20 14.37 17.51 -9.45
C ILE A 20 13.70 16.82 -10.65
N MET A 21 14.29 16.92 -11.85
CA MET A 21 13.78 16.24 -13.05
C MET A 21 13.85 14.71 -12.96
N LEU A 22 14.83 14.16 -12.22
CA LEU A 22 14.99 12.72 -11.99
C LEU A 22 14.06 12.17 -10.90
N ALA A 23 13.37 13.02 -10.13
CA ALA A 23 12.44 12.59 -9.09
C ALA A 23 11.14 12.03 -9.72
N LEU A 24 11.15 10.75 -10.07
CA LEU A 24 9.97 10.05 -10.57
C LEU A 24 8.93 9.92 -9.45
N PRO A 25 7.66 10.30 -9.68
CA PRO A 25 6.60 10.05 -8.72
C PRO A 25 6.38 8.54 -8.57
N ALA A 26 6.36 8.05 -7.33
CA ALA A 26 5.94 6.68 -7.05
C ALA A 26 4.43 6.56 -7.28
N GLN A 27 4.01 5.67 -8.18
CA GLN A 27 2.60 5.37 -8.37
C GLN A 27 2.19 4.25 -7.42
N ALA A 28 1.19 4.53 -6.59
CA ALA A 28 0.59 3.57 -5.68
C ALA A 28 -0.88 3.34 -6.07
N ASN A 29 -1.34 2.10 -5.96
CA ASN A 29 -2.77 1.82 -6.06
C ASN A 29 -3.47 2.45 -4.85
N THR A 30 -4.47 3.29 -5.12
CA THR A 30 -5.27 4.00 -4.11
C THR A 30 -6.71 3.53 -4.19
N TRP A 31 -7.31 3.28 -3.03
CA TRP A 31 -8.69 2.83 -2.93
C TRP A 31 -9.39 3.60 -1.81
N PRO A 32 -10.68 3.94 -1.98
CA PRO A 32 -11.46 4.47 -0.88
C PRO A 32 -11.57 3.41 0.22
N LEU A 33 -11.62 3.86 1.47
CA LEU A 33 -11.86 2.96 2.60
C LEU A 33 -13.25 2.33 2.47
N PRO A 34 -13.37 1.00 2.64
CA PRO A 34 -14.66 0.34 2.61
C PRO A 34 -15.46 0.68 3.87
N PRO A 35 -16.80 0.51 3.85
CA PRO A 35 -17.65 0.72 5.01
C PRO A 35 -17.19 -0.08 6.25
N PRO A 36 -17.54 0.37 7.47
CA PRO A 36 -17.26 -0.37 8.70
C PRO A 36 -17.72 -1.83 8.59
N GLY A 37 -16.86 -2.76 9.03
CA GLY A 37 -17.13 -4.21 8.94
C GLY A 37 -16.73 -4.86 7.60
N SER A 38 -16.44 -4.08 6.55
CA SER A 38 -15.88 -4.60 5.30
C SER A 38 -14.36 -4.36 5.22
N ARG A 39 -13.66 -5.30 4.59
CA ARG A 39 -12.20 -5.26 4.35
C ARG A 39 -11.84 -5.41 2.87
N LEU A 40 -12.80 -5.67 1.99
CA LEU A 40 -12.56 -5.89 0.57
C LEU A 40 -12.42 -4.54 -0.14
N VAL A 41 -11.32 -4.36 -0.89
CA VAL A 41 -11.06 -3.18 -1.70
C VAL A 41 -10.54 -3.57 -3.07
N GLY A 42 -10.69 -2.66 -4.04
CA GLY A 42 -10.24 -2.86 -5.41
C GLY A 42 -11.10 -3.84 -6.20
N GLU A 43 -10.77 -3.96 -7.49
CA GLU A 43 -11.48 -4.79 -8.46
C GLU A 43 -10.47 -5.44 -9.39
N ASN A 44 -10.66 -6.73 -9.68
CA ASN A 44 -9.82 -7.43 -10.64
C ASN A 44 -10.04 -6.86 -12.05
N LYS A 45 -8.96 -6.87 -12.83
CA LYS A 45 -8.99 -6.47 -14.25
C LYS A 45 -8.56 -7.62 -15.12
N PHE A 46 -8.89 -7.52 -16.41
CA PHE A 46 -8.39 -8.44 -17.43
C PHE A 46 -7.42 -7.72 -18.35
N HIS A 47 -6.35 -8.39 -18.72
CA HIS A 47 -5.33 -7.89 -19.64
C HIS A 47 -5.14 -8.90 -20.76
N VAL A 48 -5.28 -8.44 -22.00
CA VAL A 48 -4.96 -9.25 -23.18
C VAL A 48 -3.47 -9.06 -23.48
N VAL A 49 -2.73 -10.17 -23.57
CA VAL A 49 -1.30 -10.15 -23.88
C VAL A 49 -1.12 -9.77 -25.35
N GLU A 50 -0.38 -8.70 -25.60
CA GLU A 50 -0.02 -8.23 -26.95
C GLU A 50 1.09 -9.12 -27.54
N ASP A 51 1.31 -9.08 -28.86
CA ASP A 51 2.35 -9.90 -29.53
C ASP A 51 3.76 -9.64 -28.99
N ASP A 52 4.03 -8.39 -28.57
CA ASP A 52 5.24 -7.93 -27.90
C ASP A 52 4.98 -7.55 -26.42
N GLY A 53 3.92 -8.10 -25.82
CA GLY A 53 3.39 -7.72 -24.51
C GLY A 53 4.30 -7.93 -23.30
N GLY A 54 5.50 -8.48 -23.51
CA GLY A 54 6.54 -8.64 -22.49
C GLY A 54 6.27 -9.75 -21.48
N SER A 55 7.15 -9.85 -20.49
CA SER A 55 7.06 -10.86 -19.42
C SER A 55 5.96 -10.53 -18.40
N LEU A 56 5.59 -11.52 -17.58
CA LEU A 56 4.69 -11.30 -16.44
C LEU A 56 5.24 -10.27 -15.46
N GLU A 57 6.56 -10.13 -15.34
CA GLU A 57 7.19 -9.09 -14.52
C GLU A 57 6.92 -7.69 -15.07
N ALA A 58 7.03 -7.51 -16.39
CA ALA A 58 6.74 -6.22 -17.03
C ALA A 58 5.25 -5.85 -16.86
N ILE A 59 4.36 -6.82 -17.03
CA ILE A 59 2.92 -6.65 -16.81
C ILE A 59 2.63 -6.35 -15.33
N ALA A 60 3.28 -7.05 -14.39
CA ALA A 60 3.12 -6.81 -12.96
C ALA A 60 3.51 -5.36 -12.58
N LYS A 61 4.61 -4.85 -13.13
CA LYS A 61 5.03 -3.45 -12.97
C LYS A 61 4.01 -2.48 -13.54
N LYS A 62 3.49 -2.74 -14.75
CA LYS A 62 2.47 -1.91 -15.41
C LYS A 62 1.22 -1.73 -14.55
N TYR A 63 0.79 -2.78 -13.85
CA TYR A 63 -0.41 -2.75 -12.99
C TYR A 63 -0.11 -2.52 -11.50
N ASN A 64 1.16 -2.31 -11.14
CA ASN A 64 1.61 -2.20 -9.75
C ASN A 64 1.10 -3.35 -8.86
N VAL A 65 1.23 -4.58 -9.35
CA VAL A 65 0.88 -5.80 -8.60
C VAL A 65 2.13 -6.63 -8.35
N GLY A 66 2.13 -7.43 -7.28
CA GLY A 66 3.23 -8.34 -6.99
C GLY A 66 3.35 -9.44 -8.07
N PHE A 67 4.57 -9.72 -8.51
CA PHE A 67 4.84 -10.77 -9.50
C PHE A 67 4.27 -12.14 -9.07
N LEU A 68 4.46 -12.52 -7.80
CA LEU A 68 3.95 -13.79 -7.27
C LEU A 68 2.41 -13.83 -7.25
N ALA A 69 1.76 -12.72 -6.93
CA ALA A 69 0.31 -12.63 -6.95
C ALA A 69 -0.24 -12.77 -8.37
N LEU A 70 0.41 -12.14 -9.36
CA LEU A 70 0.04 -12.26 -10.76
C LEU A 70 0.26 -13.69 -11.29
N LEU A 71 1.37 -14.33 -10.90
CA LEU A 71 1.67 -15.72 -11.24
C LEU A 71 0.63 -16.68 -10.65
N GLN A 72 0.28 -16.50 -9.38
CA GLN A 72 -0.72 -17.32 -8.70
C GLN A 72 -2.13 -17.16 -9.30
N ALA A 73 -2.49 -15.95 -9.74
CA ALA A 73 -3.78 -15.67 -10.37
C ALA A 73 -3.91 -16.29 -11.78
N ASN A 74 -2.79 -16.66 -12.42
CA ASN A 74 -2.74 -17.13 -13.81
C ASN A 74 -1.94 -18.44 -13.93
N PRO A 75 -2.44 -19.56 -13.36
CA PRO A 75 -1.72 -20.83 -13.39
C PRO A 75 -1.51 -21.33 -14.81
N GLY A 76 -0.31 -21.85 -15.09
CA GLY A 76 0.05 -22.43 -16.38
C GLY A 76 0.48 -21.43 -17.46
N ILE A 77 0.53 -20.13 -17.16
CA ILE A 77 1.10 -19.13 -18.06
C ILE A 77 2.64 -19.13 -17.94
N ASP A 78 3.32 -19.06 -19.09
CA ASP A 78 4.77 -18.86 -19.16
C ASP A 78 5.13 -17.46 -18.59
N PRO A 79 5.94 -17.36 -17.51
CA PRO A 79 6.26 -16.08 -16.89
C PRO A 79 7.15 -15.16 -17.72
N TYR A 80 7.92 -15.72 -18.67
CA TYR A 80 8.90 -15.00 -19.46
C TYR A 80 8.32 -14.56 -20.80
N VAL A 81 7.55 -15.45 -21.45
CA VAL A 81 6.96 -15.22 -22.78
C VAL A 81 5.50 -15.70 -22.79
N PRO A 82 4.58 -14.97 -22.12
CA PRO A 82 3.17 -15.31 -22.15
C PRO A 82 2.63 -15.29 -23.59
N ARG A 83 1.72 -16.21 -23.91
CA ARG A 83 1.18 -16.33 -25.26
C ARG A 83 0.36 -15.10 -25.63
N ALA A 84 0.64 -14.50 -26.78
CA ALA A 84 -0.17 -13.42 -27.33
C ALA A 84 -1.64 -13.81 -27.51
N GLY A 85 -2.54 -12.86 -27.28
CA GLY A 85 -3.99 -13.06 -27.28
C GLY A 85 -4.53 -13.80 -26.05
N SER A 86 -3.69 -14.32 -25.15
CA SER A 86 -4.15 -14.87 -23.88
C SER A 86 -4.65 -13.76 -22.96
N VAL A 87 -5.61 -14.11 -22.09
CA VAL A 87 -6.21 -13.18 -21.13
C VAL A 87 -5.66 -13.48 -19.74
N LEU A 88 -5.02 -12.50 -19.13
CA LEU A 88 -4.53 -12.54 -17.76
C LEU A 88 -5.54 -11.88 -16.82
N THR A 89 -5.78 -12.51 -15.68
CA THR A 89 -6.45 -11.89 -14.54
C THR A 89 -5.43 -11.07 -13.75
N ILE A 90 -5.70 -9.78 -13.58
CA ILE A 90 -4.89 -8.85 -12.80
C ILE A 90 -5.50 -8.72 -11.39
N PRO A 91 -4.83 -9.23 -10.33
CA PRO A 91 -5.37 -9.33 -8.98
C PRO A 91 -5.22 -8.01 -8.19
N LEU A 92 -6.00 -7.00 -8.59
CA LEU A 92 -6.06 -5.70 -7.92
C LEU A 92 -7.03 -5.68 -6.72
N GLN A 93 -7.93 -6.66 -6.62
CA GLN A 93 -8.79 -6.83 -5.47
C GLN A 93 -8.02 -7.47 -4.31
N THR A 94 -8.18 -6.93 -3.10
CA THR A 94 -7.47 -7.44 -1.92
C THR A 94 -8.29 -7.22 -0.65
N LEU A 95 -7.98 -8.02 0.37
CA LEU A 95 -8.46 -7.78 1.72
C LEU A 95 -7.46 -6.87 2.44
N LEU A 96 -7.96 -5.80 3.05
CA LEU A 96 -7.16 -4.99 3.96
C LEU A 96 -6.73 -5.84 5.15
N PRO A 97 -5.51 -5.64 5.70
CA PRO A 97 -5.02 -6.37 6.87
C PRO A 97 -5.95 -6.24 8.08
N ASP A 98 -5.91 -7.24 8.96
CA ASP A 98 -6.63 -7.19 10.24
C ASP A 98 -5.81 -6.44 11.29
N ALA A 99 -5.67 -5.14 11.08
CA ALA A 99 -4.87 -4.25 11.90
C ALA A 99 -5.50 -2.86 11.95
N PRO A 100 -5.15 -2.02 12.94
CA PRO A 100 -5.54 -0.62 12.94
C PRO A 100 -5.18 0.07 11.61
N ARG A 101 -6.15 0.74 11.01
CA ARG A 101 -6.00 1.45 9.72
C ARG A 101 -5.36 2.82 9.91
N GLU A 102 -4.16 2.83 10.47
CA GLU A 102 -3.46 4.06 10.88
C GLU A 102 -1.99 3.98 10.47
N GLY A 103 -1.50 5.02 9.78
CA GLY A 103 -0.10 5.10 9.34
C GLY A 103 0.26 3.99 8.35
N ILE A 104 1.40 3.34 8.56
CA ILE A 104 1.93 2.29 7.68
C ILE A 104 1.66 0.91 8.28
N VAL A 105 1.02 0.03 7.51
CA VAL A 105 0.81 -1.38 7.84
C VAL A 105 1.47 -2.26 6.79
N ILE A 106 2.33 -3.19 7.22
CA ILE A 106 3.05 -4.10 6.33
C ILE A 106 2.48 -5.51 6.51
N ASN A 107 1.94 -6.08 5.43
CA ASN A 107 1.50 -7.47 5.37
C ASN A 107 2.59 -8.33 4.71
N LEU A 108 3.34 -9.09 5.52
CA LEU A 108 4.43 -9.93 5.03
C LEU A 108 3.95 -11.15 4.24
N ALA A 109 2.73 -11.64 4.49
CA ALA A 109 2.19 -12.80 3.76
C ALA A 109 1.84 -12.44 2.30
N GLU A 110 1.44 -11.19 2.06
CA GLU A 110 1.10 -10.68 0.73
C GLU A 110 2.23 -9.85 0.10
N LEU A 111 3.30 -9.56 0.86
CA LEU A 111 4.38 -8.63 0.50
C LEU A 111 3.83 -7.25 0.10
N ARG A 112 2.82 -6.76 0.82
CA ARG A 112 2.14 -5.48 0.56
C ARG A 112 2.32 -4.50 1.70
N LEU A 113 2.53 -3.24 1.35
CA LEU A 113 2.52 -2.10 2.26
C LEU A 113 1.22 -1.31 2.03
N TYR A 114 0.54 -0.98 3.12
CA TYR A 114 -0.66 -0.15 3.15
C TYR A 114 -0.33 1.14 3.89
N TYR A 115 -0.68 2.29 3.30
CA TYR A 115 -0.55 3.59 3.93
C TYR A 115 -1.93 4.22 4.10
N TYR A 116 -2.30 4.50 5.36
CA TYR A 116 -3.54 5.14 5.73
C TYR A 116 -3.26 6.60 6.10
N GLN A 117 -3.79 7.55 5.31
CA GLN A 117 -3.55 8.97 5.54
C GLN A 117 -4.22 9.43 6.84
N PRO A 118 -3.49 10.11 7.74
CA PRO A 118 -4.08 10.73 8.91
C PRO A 118 -5.12 11.78 8.49
N GLY A 119 -6.37 11.64 8.96
CA GLY A 119 -7.43 12.62 8.71
C GLY A 119 -8.39 12.28 7.57
N GLU A 120 -8.12 11.26 6.75
CA GLU A 120 -9.11 10.71 5.81
C GLU A 120 -10.07 9.75 6.54
N LYS A 121 -10.78 10.26 7.57
CA LYS A 121 -11.85 9.52 8.25
C LYS A 121 -13.20 10.10 7.84
N TYR A 122 -13.78 9.64 6.72
CA TYR A 122 -15.24 9.60 6.59
C TYR A 122 -15.74 8.23 7.06
N GLY A 123 -15.77 8.09 8.38
CA GLY A 123 -16.57 7.12 9.10
C GLY A 123 -17.06 7.85 10.34
N HIS A 124 -18.29 8.33 10.29
CA HIS A 124 -18.90 9.15 11.32
C HIS A 124 -18.81 8.47 12.69
N GLY A 125 -18.28 9.19 13.68
CA GLY A 125 -18.55 9.02 15.12
C GLY A 125 -17.72 7.98 15.87
N LEU A 126 -16.73 8.44 16.64
CA LEU A 126 -16.72 8.43 18.11
C LEU A 126 -15.60 9.38 18.59
N PRO A 127 -15.80 10.20 19.64
CA PRO A 127 -14.75 11.03 20.19
C PRO A 127 -13.60 10.15 20.73
N TYR A 128 -12.37 10.62 20.54
CA TYR A 128 -11.09 10.04 20.96
C TYR A 128 -10.94 9.82 22.48
N ARG A 129 -12.02 9.83 23.27
CA ARG A 129 -12.01 9.81 24.73
C ARG A 129 -12.13 8.40 25.36
N ASP A 130 -12.38 7.36 24.58
CA ASP A 130 -12.73 6.03 25.11
C ASP A 130 -11.78 4.89 24.67
N TRP A 131 -10.46 5.08 24.77
CA TRP A 131 -9.56 3.92 24.74
C TRP A 131 -9.47 3.30 26.15
N PRO A 132 -9.80 2.01 26.35
CA PRO A 132 -9.73 1.37 27.65
C PRO A 132 -8.28 0.91 27.95
N THR A 133 -7.39 1.84 28.29
CA THR A 133 -6.21 1.47 29.10
C THR A 133 -6.59 1.49 30.57
N ARG A 134 -7.37 0.50 31.02
CA ARG A 134 -7.41 0.16 32.44
C ARG A 134 -6.86 -1.26 32.61
N ARG A 135 -5.52 -1.35 32.70
CA ARG A 135 -4.90 -2.48 33.42
C ARG A 135 -5.42 -2.39 34.85
N ARG A 136 -6.37 -3.24 35.21
CA ARG A 136 -6.85 -3.37 36.59
C ARG A 136 -5.94 -4.39 37.28
N TYR A 137 -4.93 -3.90 38.01
CA TYR A 137 -4.43 -4.66 39.16
C TYR A 137 -5.44 -4.42 40.30
N PRO A 138 -6.01 -5.46 40.93
CA PRO A 138 -6.70 -5.30 42.19
C PRO A 138 -5.67 -5.42 43.31
N ASP A 139 -5.29 -4.28 43.89
CA ASP A 139 -4.75 -4.26 45.24
C ASP A 139 -5.92 -4.33 46.24
N ALA A 140 -5.61 -5.04 47.32
CA ALA A 140 -6.34 -5.36 48.54
C ALA A 140 -7.44 -4.38 49.05
N ASN A 141 -8.40 -5.02 49.75
CA ASN A 141 -9.32 -4.51 50.80
C ASN A 141 -10.60 -3.77 50.38
N ASP A 142 -11.69 -4.53 50.38
CA ASP A 142 -12.94 -4.31 51.15
C ASP A 142 -13.71 -5.64 51.02
N GLY A 143 -13.93 -6.45 52.06
CA GLY A 143 -14.51 -6.09 53.34
C GLY A 143 -16.03 -6.09 53.17
N ASP A 144 -16.68 -7.16 53.65
CA ASP A 144 -18.07 -7.29 54.14
C ASP A 144 -19.14 -6.39 53.48
N ASP A 145 -20.25 -6.87 52.93
CA ASP A 145 -21.35 -7.42 53.73
C ASP A 145 -22.64 -7.73 52.89
N HIS A 146 -23.45 -8.65 53.44
CA HIS A 146 -24.90 -8.86 53.23
C HIS A 146 -25.51 -9.18 51.85
N PHE A 147 -25.90 -10.46 51.67
CA PHE A 147 -27.11 -10.84 50.94
C PHE A 147 -27.96 -11.78 51.80
N GLY A 148 -29.22 -11.40 51.99
CA GLY A 148 -30.32 -12.29 52.41
C GLY A 148 -31.04 -12.86 51.20
#